data_AF-A0A6C0LI45-F1
#
_entry.id   AF-A0A6C0LI45-F1
#
_cell.length_a   1.000
_cell.length_b   1.000
_cell.length_c   1.000
_cell.angle_alpha   90.00
_cell.angle_beta   90.00
_cell.angle_gamma   90.00
#
_symmetry.space_group_name_H-M   'P 1'
#
loop_
_entity.id
_entity.type
_entity.pdbx_description
1 polymer ?
#
loop_
_entity_poly.entity_id
_entity_poly.type
_entity_poly.pdbx_seq_one_letter_code
_entity_poly.pdbx_strand_id
1 'polypeptide(L)'
;MDFLNGRVNAVSAVASYNFKTTQDNTTENNTNLISRNMNCTDVSAIFLSDDNVNLLQTGIRNKILNLSNGKYNIGKQSDIDLKIIMRSIYFQYGKNTSINVRAQVLDLNTRVLDWCVPEILSNIKQSDKYIMDISTLPVPLDRPNLTTQKGLRTLEITKL
;
A
#
# COMPACT_ATOMS: atom_id res chain seq x y z
N MET A 1 -22.18 -23.45 -14.04
CA MET A 1 -22.66 -22.46 -15.04
C MET A 1 -22.42 -21.10 -14.41
N ASP A 2 -21.23 -20.53 -14.65
CA ASP A 2 -20.91 -19.18 -14.19
C ASP A 2 -21.84 -18.22 -14.92
N PHE A 3 -22.76 -17.59 -14.18
CA PHE A 3 -23.57 -16.50 -14.70
C PHE A 3 -22.63 -15.33 -14.97
N LEU A 4 -22.10 -15.30 -16.19
CA LEU A 4 -21.15 -14.30 -16.65
C LEU A 4 -21.91 -12.98 -16.81
N ASN A 5 -21.93 -12.20 -15.73
CA ASN A 5 -22.47 -10.83 -15.69
C ASN A 5 -21.65 -9.85 -16.56
N GLY A 6 -20.99 -10.32 -17.64
CA GLY A 6 -20.03 -9.58 -18.45
C GLY A 6 -18.75 -9.13 -17.72
N ARG A 7 -18.64 -9.44 -16.42
CA ARG A 7 -17.55 -9.03 -15.52
C ARG A 7 -16.61 -10.19 -15.21
N VAL A 8 -15.35 -9.86 -14.94
CA VAL A 8 -14.33 -10.82 -14.52
C VAL A 8 -14.52 -11.10 -13.04
N ASN A 9 -14.71 -12.38 -12.67
CA ASN A 9 -14.70 -12.79 -11.27
C ASN A 9 -13.25 -12.80 -10.76
N ALA A 10 -12.87 -11.76 -10.01
CA ALA A 10 -11.54 -11.64 -9.39
C ALA A 10 -11.55 -11.97 -7.88
N VAL A 11 -12.70 -12.39 -7.34
CA VAL A 11 -12.86 -12.70 -5.90
C VAL A 11 -12.56 -14.17 -5.61
N SER A 12 -12.99 -15.08 -6.48
CA SER A 12 -12.70 -16.50 -6.32
C SER A 12 -11.28 -16.83 -6.81
N ALA A 13 -10.57 -17.67 -6.05
CA ALA A 13 -9.27 -18.19 -6.46
C ALA A 13 -9.41 -18.98 -7.78
N VAL A 14 -8.89 -18.42 -8.87
CA VAL A 14 -8.78 -19.11 -10.16
C VAL A 14 -7.56 -20.02 -10.14
N ALA A 15 -7.68 -21.18 -10.78
CA ALA A 15 -6.64 -22.20 -10.84
C ALA A 15 -5.30 -21.64 -11.34
N SER A 16 -4.25 -21.99 -10.60
CA SER A 16 -2.81 -21.86 -10.83
C SER A 16 -2.37 -21.28 -12.19
N TYR A 17 -2.27 -19.95 -12.28
CA TYR A 17 -1.49 -19.31 -13.33
C TYR A 17 0.00 -19.41 -12.97
N ASN A 18 0.77 -20.13 -13.78
CA ASN A 18 2.22 -20.18 -13.66
C ASN A 18 2.82 -18.87 -14.20
N PHE A 19 2.88 -17.84 -13.37
CA PHE A 19 3.65 -16.65 -13.69
C PHE A 19 5.14 -17.04 -13.69
N LYS A 20 5.79 -16.94 -14.84
CA LYS A 20 7.25 -17.03 -14.91
C LYS A 20 7.79 -15.81 -14.17
N THR A 21 8.34 -16.01 -12.97
CA THR A 21 9.08 -14.97 -12.29
C THR A 21 10.30 -14.65 -13.15
N THR A 22 10.35 -13.46 -13.75
CA THR A 22 11.61 -12.95 -14.27
C THR A 22 12.50 -12.72 -13.06
N GLN A 23 13.72 -13.25 -13.07
CA GLN A 23 14.69 -12.89 -12.05
C GLN A 23 15.12 -11.45 -12.34
N ASP A 24 14.71 -10.52 -11.48
CA ASP A 24 15.25 -9.17 -11.47
C ASP A 24 16.69 -9.24 -10.95
N ASN A 25 17.63 -9.50 -11.85
CA ASN A 25 19.05 -9.32 -11.58
C ASN A 25 19.29 -7.82 -11.38
N THR A 26 19.24 -7.35 -10.14
CA THR A 26 19.57 -5.97 -9.81
C THR A 26 21.08 -5.78 -9.91
N THR A 27 21.54 -5.34 -11.07
CA THR A 27 22.95 -5.05 -11.40
C THR A 27 23.45 -3.72 -10.80
N GLU A 28 22.85 -3.22 -9.73
CA GLU A 28 23.28 -1.98 -9.10
C GLU A 28 23.97 -2.26 -7.77
N ASN A 29 25.27 -1.98 -7.73
CA ASN A 29 26.06 -2.00 -6.50
C ASN A 29 25.43 -1.06 -5.46
N ASN A 30 24.97 -1.63 -4.34
CA ASN A 30 24.37 -0.94 -3.19
C ASN A 30 25.26 0.18 -2.61
N THR A 31 26.55 0.20 -2.95
CA THR A 31 27.52 1.19 -2.51
C THR A 31 27.31 2.59 -3.11
N ASN A 32 26.50 2.73 -4.17
CA ASN A 32 26.26 4.01 -4.85
C ASN A 32 24.96 4.73 -4.48
N LEU A 33 24.27 4.31 -3.40
CA LEU A 33 23.03 4.95 -2.96
C LEU A 33 23.25 6.35 -2.37
N ILE A 34 24.46 6.74 -1.98
CA ILE A 34 24.73 8.10 -1.44
C ILE A 34 25.87 8.80 -2.19
N SER A 35 26.68 8.04 -2.93
CA SER A 35 28.05 8.38 -3.34
C SER A 35 28.21 9.56 -4.31
N ARG A 36 27.14 10.03 -4.96
CA ARG A 36 27.29 11.14 -5.92
C ARG A 36 27.41 12.52 -5.24
N ASN A 37 26.84 12.70 -4.05
CA ASN A 37 26.72 14.03 -3.43
C ASN A 37 27.12 14.08 -1.94
N MET A 38 27.25 12.95 -1.24
CA MET A 38 27.65 12.94 0.18
C MET A 38 28.68 11.86 0.46
N ASN A 39 29.52 12.11 1.47
CA ASN A 39 30.48 11.13 1.97
C ASN A 39 29.76 10.00 2.71
N CYS A 40 30.32 8.79 2.62
CA CYS A 40 29.87 7.66 3.41
C CYS A 40 30.17 7.92 4.89
N THR A 41 29.15 7.86 5.73
CA THR A 41 29.22 7.93 7.20
C THR A 41 28.80 6.59 7.80
N ASP A 42 29.23 6.29 9.03
CA ASP A 42 28.81 5.08 9.74
C ASP A 42 27.28 4.94 9.83
N VAL A 43 26.58 6.07 9.99
CA VAL A 43 25.11 6.13 9.99
C VAL A 43 24.56 5.69 8.64
N SER A 44 25.09 6.23 7.54
CA SER A 44 24.63 5.90 6.18
C SER A 44 24.91 4.45 5.81
N ALA A 45 26.07 3.93 6.19
CA ALA A 45 26.49 2.56 5.90
C ALA A 45 25.58 1.54 6.59
N ILE A 46 25.26 1.79 7.86
CA ILE A 46 24.37 0.92 8.63
C ILE A 46 22.92 1.09 8.17
N PHE A 47 22.44 2.32 8.02
CA PHE A 47 21.05 2.58 7.67
C PHE A 47 20.69 2.04 6.28
N LEU A 48 21.59 2.14 5.30
CA LEU A 48 21.33 1.68 3.92
C LEU A 48 21.82 0.25 3.64
N SER A 49 22.31 -0.45 4.67
CA SER A 49 22.72 -1.85 4.54
C SER A 49 21.53 -2.75 4.18
N ASP A 50 21.80 -3.83 3.44
CA ASP A 50 20.76 -4.80 3.08
C ASP A 50 20.17 -5.50 4.32
N ASP A 51 20.94 -5.64 5.39
CA ASP A 51 20.45 -6.14 6.69
C ASP A 51 19.38 -5.23 7.29
N ASN A 52 19.61 -3.90 7.25
CA ASN A 52 18.63 -2.95 7.74
C ASN A 52 17.39 -2.87 6.84
N VAL A 53 17.55 -3.05 5.52
CA VAL A 53 16.43 -3.18 4.57
C VAL A 53 15.57 -4.39 4.94
N ASN A 54 16.17 -5.55 5.20
CA ASN A 54 15.43 -6.76 5.62
C ASN A 54 14.74 -6.59 6.99
N LEU A 55 15.39 -5.88 7.93
CA LEU A 55 14.80 -5.52 9.21
C LEU A 55 13.56 -4.64 9.03
N LEU A 56 13.64 -3.61 8.20
CA LEU A 56 12.53 -2.72 7.89
C LEU A 56 11.38 -3.47 7.20
N GLN A 57 11.66 -4.33 6.23
CA GLN A 57 10.66 -5.19 5.57
C GLN A 57 9.88 -6.03 6.59
N THR A 58 10.59 -6.64 7.55
CA THR A 58 9.97 -7.42 8.63
C THR A 58 9.16 -6.52 9.58
N GLY A 59 9.70 -5.35 9.92
CA GLY A 59 9.01 -4.34 10.74
C GLY A 59 7.71 -3.86 10.11
N ILE A 60 7.71 -3.57 8.81
CA ILE A 60 6.52 -3.17 8.04
C ILE A 60 5.45 -4.26 8.09
N ARG A 61 5.83 -5.52 7.78
CA ARG A 61 4.91 -6.67 7.82
C ARG A 61 4.28 -6.84 9.19
N ASN A 62 5.10 -6.83 10.25
CA ASN A 62 4.62 -7.03 11.61
C ASN A 62 3.72 -5.87 12.06
N LYS A 63 4.08 -4.61 11.76
CA LYS A 63 3.28 -3.44 12.13
C LYS A 63 1.92 -3.45 11.42
N ILE A 64 1.86 -3.83 10.14
CA ILE A 64 0.60 -3.98 9.39
C ILE A 64 -0.24 -5.13 9.94
N LEU A 65 0.37 -6.29 10.23
CA LEU A 65 -0.33 -7.42 10.81
C LEU A 65 -0.97 -7.05 12.16
N ASN A 66 -0.21 -6.35 13.01
CA ASN A 66 -0.69 -5.89 14.31
C ASN A 66 -1.79 -4.83 14.19
N LEU A 67 -1.60 -3.79 13.37
CA LEU A 67 -2.59 -2.72 13.18
C LEU A 67 -3.89 -3.21 12.53
N SER A 68 -3.80 -4.26 11.72
CA SER A 68 -4.96 -4.88 11.08
C SER A 68 -5.60 -5.98 11.93
N ASN A 69 -5.13 -6.22 13.16
CA ASN A 69 -5.57 -7.32 14.02
C ASN A 69 -5.54 -8.69 13.31
N GLY A 70 -4.50 -8.92 12.52
CA GLY A 70 -4.33 -10.16 11.76
C GLY A 70 -5.10 -10.24 10.44
N LYS A 71 -5.86 -9.20 10.04
CA LYS A 71 -6.64 -9.21 8.79
C LYS A 71 -5.76 -9.24 7.54
N TYR A 72 -4.64 -8.51 7.55
CA TYR A 72 -3.77 -8.37 6.38
C TYR A 72 -2.39 -8.97 6.65
N ASN A 73 -2.07 -10.04 5.94
CA ASN A 73 -0.73 -10.65 5.93
C ASN A 73 -0.06 -10.40 4.58
N ILE A 74 0.89 -9.46 4.53
CA ILE A 74 1.51 -9.02 3.28
C ILE A 74 2.84 -9.70 2.99
N GLY A 75 3.14 -9.85 1.70
CA GLY A 75 4.44 -10.27 1.20
C GLY A 75 5.53 -9.20 1.36
N LYS A 76 6.75 -9.55 0.95
CA LYS A 76 7.87 -8.61 0.87
C LYS A 76 7.57 -7.52 -0.19
N GLN A 77 7.89 -6.28 0.12
CA GLN A 77 7.74 -5.15 -0.83
C GLN A 77 8.99 -4.99 -1.69
N SER A 78 8.90 -4.19 -2.76
CA SER A 78 10.05 -3.86 -3.62
C SER A 78 11.21 -3.26 -2.82
N ASP A 79 12.39 -3.88 -2.89
CA ASP A 79 13.59 -3.37 -2.21
C ASP A 79 14.07 -2.06 -2.83
N ILE A 80 13.83 -1.85 -4.13
CA ILE A 80 14.17 -0.62 -4.84
C ILE A 80 13.34 0.54 -4.29
N ASP A 81 12.02 0.37 -4.18
CA ASP A 81 11.12 1.41 -3.69
C ASP A 81 11.41 1.73 -2.23
N LEU A 82 11.65 0.70 -1.40
CA LEU A 82 12.04 0.89 -0.01
C LEU A 82 13.36 1.67 0.10
N LYS A 83 14.37 1.35 -0.73
CA LYS A 83 15.64 2.10 -0.78
C LYS A 83 15.43 3.55 -1.22
N ILE A 84 14.51 3.85 -2.15
CA ILE A 84 14.17 5.22 -2.54
C ILE A 84 13.61 6.00 -1.34
N ILE A 85 12.68 5.40 -0.59
CA ILE A 85 12.07 6.02 0.60
C ILE A 85 13.13 6.24 1.69
N MET A 86 13.95 5.23 1.95
CA MET A 86 15.05 5.31 2.91
C MET A 86 16.00 6.46 2.55
N ARG A 87 16.40 6.59 1.28
CA ARG A 87 17.24 7.71 0.82
C ARG A 87 16.57 9.06 1.06
N SER A 88 15.29 9.20 0.72
CA SER A 88 14.54 10.44 0.94
C SER A 88 14.56 10.86 2.41
N ILE A 89 14.27 9.93 3.32
CA ILE A 89 14.25 10.16 4.77
C ILE A 89 15.66 10.44 5.29
N TYR A 90 16.67 9.72 4.82
CA TYR A 90 18.06 9.99 5.18
C TYR A 90 18.51 11.39 4.76
N PHE A 91 18.12 11.86 3.56
CA PHE A 91 18.47 13.22 3.12
C PHE A 91 17.77 14.31 3.92
N GLN A 92 16.53 14.09 4.38
CA GLN A 92 15.82 15.07 5.21
C GLN A 92 16.27 15.09 6.67
N TYR A 93 16.60 13.93 7.25
CA TYR A 93 16.75 13.78 8.70
C TYR A 93 18.12 13.24 9.15
N GLY A 94 19.03 12.93 8.23
CA GLY A 94 20.34 12.38 8.51
C GLY A 94 21.27 13.36 9.22
N LYS A 95 21.45 13.19 10.54
CA LYS A 95 22.32 14.05 11.38
C LYS A 95 23.81 13.77 11.20
N ASN A 96 24.17 12.54 10.80
CA ASN A 96 25.56 12.14 10.51
C ASN A 96 26.57 12.43 11.62
N THR A 97 26.14 12.37 12.87
CA THR A 97 27.04 12.54 14.01
C THR A 97 27.71 11.20 14.34
N SER A 98 28.99 11.20 14.72
CA SER A 98 29.71 9.99 15.16
C SER A 98 29.24 9.46 16.52
N ILE A 99 28.44 10.23 17.24
CA ILE A 99 27.91 9.90 18.57
C ILE A 99 26.52 9.26 18.42
N ASN A 100 26.27 8.17 19.14
CA ASN A 100 24.97 7.49 19.19
C ASN A 100 24.41 7.07 17.82
N VAL A 101 25.26 6.52 16.94
CA VAL A 101 24.89 6.02 15.60
C VAL A 101 23.66 5.11 15.66
N ARG A 102 23.59 4.19 16.64
CA ARG A 102 22.44 3.29 16.83
C ARG A 102 21.12 4.04 17.04
N ALA A 103 21.12 5.10 17.86
CA ALA A 103 19.92 5.88 18.12
C ALA A 103 19.48 6.68 16.89
N GLN A 104 20.44 7.19 16.11
CA GLN A 104 20.15 7.86 14.84
C GLN A 104 19.52 6.91 13.83
N VAL A 105 20.09 5.71 13.65
CA VAL A 105 19.52 4.68 12.76
C VAL A 105 18.12 4.26 13.22
N LEU A 106 17.90 4.12 14.53
CA LEU A 106 16.58 3.80 15.07
C LEU A 106 15.54 4.90 14.78
N ASP A 107 15.90 6.18 14.93
CA ASP A 107 15.03 7.31 14.60
C ASP A 107 14.68 7.32 13.09
N LEU A 108 15.68 7.14 12.22
CA LEU A 108 15.47 7.05 10.77
C LEU A 108 14.56 5.86 10.40
N ASN A 109 14.80 4.68 10.97
CA ASN A 109 13.98 3.50 10.74
C ASN A 109 12.53 3.73 11.19
N THR A 110 12.33 4.40 12.33
CA THR A 110 10.99 4.72 12.83
C THR A 110 10.24 5.61 11.85
N ARG A 111 10.91 6.64 11.31
CA ARG A 111 10.33 7.53 10.27
C ARG A 111 9.96 6.77 9.00
N VAL A 112 10.80 5.81 8.57
CA VAL A 112 10.48 4.95 7.41
C VAL A 112 9.22 4.14 7.68
N LEU A 113 9.12 3.51 8.85
CA LEU A 113 7.94 2.72 9.21
C LEU A 113 6.67 3.58 9.31
N ASP A 114 6.79 4.79 9.86
CA ASP A 114 5.65 5.71 10.00
C ASP A 114 5.15 6.25 8.66
N TRP A 115 6.03 6.38 7.67
CA TRP A 115 5.64 6.74 6.30
C TRP A 115 5.06 5.55 5.53
N CYS A 116 5.75 4.40 5.53
CA CYS A 116 5.38 3.25 4.70
C CYS A 116 4.07 2.58 5.13
N VAL A 117 3.86 2.40 6.44
CA VAL A 117 2.74 1.61 6.96
C VAL A 117 1.35 2.18 6.58
N PRO A 118 1.03 3.47 6.81
CA PRO A 118 -0.27 4.01 6.44
C PRO A 118 -0.49 3.99 4.92
N GLU A 119 0.56 4.24 4.14
CA GLU A 119 0.51 4.22 2.68
C GLU A 119 0.15 2.83 2.15
N ILE A 120 0.86 1.79 2.62
CA ILE A 120 0.57 0.40 2.25
C ILE A 120 -0.84 0.01 2.68
N LEU A 121 -1.27 0.38 3.89
CA LEU A 121 -2.61 0.04 4.37
C LEU A 121 -3.72 0.71 3.53
N SER A 122 -3.50 1.94 3.08
CA SER A 122 -4.38 2.63 2.15
C SER A 122 -4.46 1.89 0.81
N ASN A 123 -3.31 1.50 0.26
CA ASN A 123 -3.23 0.80 -1.02
C ASN A 123 -3.85 -0.59 -0.97
N ILE A 124 -3.73 -1.31 0.15
CA ILE A 124 -4.45 -2.58 0.36
C ILE A 124 -5.97 -2.35 0.29
N LYS A 125 -6.50 -1.35 1.00
CA LYS A 125 -7.95 -1.06 0.96
C LYS A 125 -8.43 -0.67 -0.44
N GLN A 126 -7.62 0.10 -1.17
CA GLN A 126 -7.91 0.46 -2.55
C GLN A 126 -7.92 -0.77 -3.45
N SER A 127 -6.97 -1.69 -3.27
CA SER A 127 -6.91 -2.95 -4.01
C SER A 127 -8.11 -3.86 -3.70
N ASP A 128 -8.46 -4.03 -2.43
CA ASP A 128 -9.64 -4.78 -1.99
C ASP A 128 -10.91 -4.22 -2.67
N LYS A 129 -11.06 -2.89 -2.66
CA LYS A 129 -12.19 -2.22 -3.28
C LYS A 129 -12.19 -2.38 -4.80
N TYR A 130 -11.03 -2.24 -5.45
CA TYR A 130 -10.89 -2.44 -6.88
C TYR A 130 -11.33 -3.85 -7.30
N ILE A 131 -10.88 -4.89 -6.58
CA ILE A 131 -11.25 -6.28 -6.85
C ILE A 131 -12.77 -6.48 -6.73
N MET A 132 -13.39 -5.88 -5.71
CA MET A 132 -14.84 -5.90 -5.53
C MET A 132 -15.58 -5.15 -6.66
N ASP A 133 -15.09 -3.97 -7.01
CA ASP A 133 -15.67 -3.08 -8.01
C ASP A 133 -15.58 -3.67 -9.42
N ILE A 134 -14.58 -4.50 -9.76
CA ILE A 134 -14.54 -5.19 -11.07
C ILE A 134 -15.39 -6.46 -11.09
N SER A 135 -15.64 -7.07 -9.93
CA SER A 135 -16.34 -8.36 -9.84
C SER A 135 -17.86 -8.21 -9.68
N THR A 136 -18.34 -7.10 -9.13
CA THR A 136 -19.77 -6.87 -8.85
C THR A 136 -20.41 -5.93 -9.84
N LEU A 137 -21.69 -6.07 -10.17
CA LEU A 137 -22.37 -5.08 -11.02
C LEU A 137 -22.56 -3.77 -10.24
N PRO A 138 -22.34 -2.60 -10.87
CA PRO A 138 -22.58 -1.33 -10.22
C PRO A 138 -24.09 -1.18 -9.99
N VAL A 139 -24.47 -0.77 -8.78
CA VAL A 139 -25.86 -0.46 -8.48
C VAL A 139 -26.22 0.83 -9.24
N PRO A 140 -27.28 0.82 -10.07
CA PRO A 140 -27.73 2.03 -10.74
C PRO A 140 -28.05 3.13 -9.73
N LEU A 141 -27.84 4.39 -10.12
CA LEU A 141 -28.29 5.52 -9.31
C LEU A 141 -29.80 5.45 -9.13
N ASP A 142 -30.25 5.61 -7.88
CA ASP A 142 -31.67 5.72 -7.58
C ASP A 142 -32.28 6.92 -8.31
N ARG A 143 -33.55 6.76 -8.70
CA ARG A 143 -34.31 7.86 -9.30
C ARG A 143 -34.49 8.97 -8.28
N PRO A 144 -34.52 10.25 -8.72
CA PRO A 144 -34.79 11.35 -7.81
C PRO A 144 -36.17 11.18 -7.16
N ASN A 145 -36.23 11.35 -5.85
CA ASN A 145 -37.49 11.33 -5.11
C ASN A 145 -38.18 12.69 -5.18
N LEU A 146 -39.50 12.68 -5.37
CA LEU A 146 -40.30 13.89 -5.30
C LEU A 146 -40.37 14.37 -3.85
N THR A 147 -39.81 15.54 -3.55
CA THR A 147 -39.79 16.13 -2.20
C THR A 147 -41.04 16.94 -1.86
N THR A 148 -41.89 17.22 -2.86
CA THR A 148 -43.13 17.98 -2.68
C THR A 148 -44.32 17.06 -2.44
N GLN A 149 -45.30 17.55 -1.67
CA GLN A 149 -46.58 16.87 -1.46
C GLN A 149 -47.58 17.09 -2.62
N LYS A 150 -47.23 17.91 -3.62
CA LYS A 150 -48.08 18.19 -4.78
C LYS A 150 -48.31 16.90 -5.57
N GLY A 151 -49.57 16.54 -5.79
CA GLY A 151 -49.98 15.30 -6.46
C GLY A 151 -50.36 14.15 -5.53
N LEU A 152 -50.12 14.27 -4.21
CA LEU A 152 -50.57 13.28 -3.21
C LEU A 152 -52.06 13.43 -2.83
N ARG A 153 -52.69 14.56 -3.19
CA ARG A 153 -54.09 14.85 -2.89
C ARG A 153 -54.92 14.67 -4.17
N THR A 154 -55.43 13.47 -4.41
CA THR A 154 -56.34 13.16 -5.52
C THR A 154 -57.77 13.00 -5.03
N LEU A 155 -58.73 13.54 -5.79
CA LEU A 155 -60.16 13.38 -5.53
C LEU A 155 -60.66 12.06 -6.14
N GLU A 156 -61.60 11.41 -5.46
CA GLU A 156 -62.28 10.21 -5.95
C GLU A 156 -63.07 10.54 -7.22
N ILE A 157 -62.86 9.79 -8.32
CA ILE A 157 -63.64 9.95 -9.54
C ILE A 157 -64.92 9.11 -9.38
N THR A 158 -66.01 9.73 -8.93
CA THR A 158 -67.31 9.06 -8.91
C THR A 158 -67.79 8.87 -10.35
N LYS A 159 -67.92 7.62 -10.80
CA LYS A 159 -68.54 7.27 -12.10
C LYS A 159 -70.02 7.66 -12.07
N LEU A 160 -70.44 8.49 -13.03
CA LEU A 160 -71.85 8.73 -13.39
C LEU A 160 -72.43 7.54 -14.17
#